data_AF-A0A8K0IRZ8-F1
#
_entry.id   AF-A0A8K0IRZ8-F1
#
_cell.length_a   1.000
_cell.length_b   1.000
_cell.length_c   1.000
_cell.angle_alpha   90.00
_cell.angle_beta   90.00
_cell.angle_gamma   90.00
#
_symmetry.space_group_name_H-M   'P 1'
#
loop_
_entity.id
_entity.type
_entity.pdbx_description
1 polymer ?
#
loop_
_entity_poly.entity_id
_entity_poly.type
_entity_poly.pdbx_seq_one_letter_code
_entity_poly.pdbx_strand_id
1 'polypeptide(L)'
;MAGDDVTAATDPPAADPVLEPSRHRTFIKSIVGGGATAVEELVGRKVVVGGWVKTGREQGKGTFAFLELNDGSCLANLQVIVDAEVYPLSQLVATGTCVLVEGVLKKPPEGTKQNVELKVEQVLEVGPVDPSKYPLPKTRLTLEFLREFVHFRARTNTISAVERIRDELAYATHTFFRQNGFRYVHTPIITTSDCEGAGEMFQVTTLFSDAEKVEKELKQNPPPSESEIEAARLHIREKGEAVAHLKSSKASKEQISASVSELTKAKESVAKLEERFNMKPGIPQKDGKIDYARDFFGRQAFLTVSGQLQVETYACALGNVYTFGPTFRAEHSHTSRHLAEFWMVEPEIAFANLELTGNSF
;
A
#
# COMPACT_ATOMS: atom_id res chain seq x y z
N MET A 1 30.67 -19.65 -40.75
CA MET A 1 30.15 -20.99 -40.40
C MET A 1 30.50 -21.25 -38.93
N ALA A 2 29.55 -20.99 -38.05
CA ALA A 2 29.51 -21.52 -36.69
C ALA A 2 28.03 -21.54 -36.36
N GLY A 3 27.50 -22.75 -36.14
CA GLY A 3 26.08 -23.05 -36.17
C GLY A 3 25.34 -22.51 -34.95
N ASP A 4 24.07 -22.20 -35.22
CA ASP A 4 23.03 -21.97 -34.24
C ASP A 4 22.86 -23.20 -33.33
N ASP A 5 23.05 -23.01 -32.03
CA ASP A 5 22.57 -23.96 -31.03
C ASP A 5 21.32 -23.37 -30.39
N VAL A 6 20.18 -23.69 -31.00
CA VAL A 6 18.85 -23.37 -30.50
C VAL A 6 18.64 -24.21 -29.25
N THR A 7 18.86 -23.61 -28.09
CA THR A 7 18.53 -24.23 -26.80
C THR A 7 17.05 -24.59 -26.79
N ALA A 8 16.77 -25.90 -26.81
CA ALA A 8 15.45 -26.46 -26.65
C ALA A 8 14.77 -25.84 -25.42
N ALA A 9 13.62 -25.20 -25.64
CA ALA A 9 12.73 -24.82 -24.57
C ALA A 9 12.31 -26.10 -23.84
N THR A 10 12.88 -26.32 -22.66
CA THR A 10 12.41 -27.36 -21.76
C THR A 10 10.95 -27.07 -21.44
N ASP A 11 10.08 -28.04 -21.68
CA ASP A 11 8.68 -27.98 -21.25
C ASP A 11 8.61 -27.54 -19.77
N PRO A 12 7.63 -26.70 -19.40
CA PRO A 12 7.47 -26.33 -18.00
C PRO A 12 7.31 -27.59 -17.15
N PRO A 13 7.94 -27.66 -15.97
CA PRO A 13 7.84 -28.83 -15.12
C PRO A 13 6.36 -29.13 -14.84
N ALA A 14 5.99 -30.42 -14.90
CA ALA A 14 4.66 -30.88 -14.55
C ALA A 14 4.26 -30.33 -13.16
N ALA A 15 3.12 -29.66 -13.08
CA ALA A 15 2.69 -28.96 -11.89
C ALA A 15 2.53 -29.92 -10.69
N ASP A 16 3.16 -29.58 -9.57
CA ASP A 16 3.03 -30.29 -8.30
C ASP A 16 1.56 -30.19 -7.81
N PRO A 17 0.84 -31.31 -7.62
CA PRO A 17 -0.55 -31.33 -7.19
C PRO A 17 -0.77 -30.80 -5.76
N VAL A 18 0.30 -30.50 -5.02
CA VAL A 18 0.25 -29.88 -3.67
C VAL A 18 0.24 -28.34 -3.74
N LEU A 19 0.40 -27.73 -4.92
CA LEU A 19 0.43 -26.27 -5.07
C LEU A 19 -0.97 -25.66 -4.88
N GLU A 20 -1.20 -25.07 -3.70
CA GLU A 20 -2.27 -24.09 -3.36
C GLU A 20 -3.62 -24.38 -4.04
N PRO A 21 -4.54 -25.14 -3.39
CA PRO A 21 -5.83 -25.52 -3.97
C PRO A 21 -6.66 -24.33 -4.50
N SER A 22 -6.36 -23.12 -4.04
CA SER A 22 -6.94 -21.86 -4.50
C SER A 22 -6.55 -21.44 -5.94
N ARG A 23 -5.48 -22.02 -6.53
CA ARG A 23 -4.96 -21.64 -7.86
C ARG A 23 -5.95 -21.86 -9.00
N HIS A 24 -6.85 -22.83 -8.87
CA HIS A 24 -7.87 -23.15 -9.88
C HIS A 24 -9.28 -22.69 -9.47
N ARG A 25 -9.36 -21.75 -8.52
CA ARG A 25 -10.64 -21.23 -8.04
C ARG A 25 -11.42 -20.53 -9.16
N THR A 26 -12.67 -20.93 -9.33
CA THR A 26 -13.66 -20.27 -10.18
C THR A 26 -14.31 -19.12 -9.40
N PHE A 27 -14.29 -17.91 -9.96
CA PHE A 27 -14.96 -16.76 -9.36
C PHE A 27 -16.48 -16.88 -9.43
N ILE A 28 -17.17 -16.47 -8.38
CA ILE A 28 -18.64 -16.51 -8.31
C ILE A 28 -19.26 -15.71 -9.45
N LYS A 29 -18.72 -14.54 -9.81
CA LYS A 29 -19.19 -13.74 -10.96
C LYS A 29 -19.26 -14.56 -12.25
N SER A 30 -18.33 -15.48 -12.48
CA SER A 30 -18.34 -16.32 -13.69
C SER A 30 -19.42 -17.41 -13.67
N ILE A 31 -19.91 -17.78 -12.47
CA ILE A 31 -20.95 -18.79 -12.27
C ILE A 31 -22.34 -18.15 -12.31
N VAL A 32 -22.53 -17.03 -11.62
CA VAL A 32 -23.86 -16.42 -11.43
C VAL A 32 -24.08 -15.13 -12.21
N GLY A 33 -23.02 -14.55 -12.79
CA GLY A 33 -23.08 -13.27 -13.50
C GLY A 33 -23.45 -13.39 -14.98
N GLY A 34 -23.46 -14.60 -15.54
CA GLY A 34 -23.96 -14.85 -16.89
C GLY A 34 -25.50 -14.80 -16.94
N GLY A 35 -26.05 -14.54 -18.14
CA GLY A 35 -27.49 -14.74 -18.38
C GLY A 35 -27.90 -16.21 -18.16
N ALA A 36 -29.20 -16.49 -18.05
CA ALA A 36 -29.72 -17.82 -17.71
C ALA A 36 -29.11 -18.96 -18.56
N THR A 37 -28.95 -18.75 -19.87
CA THR A 37 -28.35 -19.72 -20.80
C THR A 37 -26.90 -20.09 -20.45
N ALA A 38 -26.08 -19.10 -20.06
CA ALA A 38 -24.69 -19.35 -19.69
C ALA A 38 -24.57 -20.15 -18.37
N VAL A 39 -25.54 -19.99 -17.47
CA VAL A 39 -25.60 -20.75 -16.21
C VAL A 39 -25.96 -22.21 -16.46
N GLU A 40 -26.88 -22.49 -17.37
CA GLU A 40 -27.28 -23.86 -17.72
C GLU A 40 -26.11 -24.69 -18.27
N GLU A 41 -25.22 -24.08 -19.06
CA GLU A 41 -24.01 -24.74 -19.60
C GLU A 41 -22.96 -25.12 -18.55
N LEU A 42 -23.05 -24.54 -17.35
CA LEU A 42 -22.16 -24.82 -16.22
C LEU A 42 -22.67 -25.94 -15.32
N VAL A 43 -23.95 -26.30 -15.42
CA VAL A 43 -24.54 -27.37 -14.60
C VAL A 43 -23.85 -28.70 -14.89
N GLY A 44 -23.53 -29.44 -13.83
CA GLY A 44 -22.79 -30.70 -13.89
C GLY A 44 -21.27 -30.54 -13.88
N ARG A 45 -20.74 -29.33 -14.06
CA ARG A 45 -19.29 -29.09 -13.95
C ARG A 45 -18.84 -29.12 -12.50
N LYS A 46 -17.65 -29.69 -12.29
CA LYS A 46 -16.92 -29.65 -11.03
C LYS A 46 -16.10 -28.37 -10.95
N VAL A 47 -16.20 -27.64 -9.84
CA VAL A 47 -15.52 -26.35 -9.63
C VAL A 47 -15.01 -26.23 -8.21
N VAL A 48 -13.92 -25.49 -8.05
CA VAL A 48 -13.44 -25.00 -6.76
C VAL A 48 -13.90 -23.56 -6.58
N VAL A 49 -14.62 -23.27 -5.49
CA VAL A 49 -15.07 -21.92 -5.15
C VAL A 49 -14.61 -21.59 -3.74
N GLY A 50 -14.15 -20.35 -3.54
CA GLY A 50 -13.76 -19.86 -2.23
C GLY A 50 -14.27 -18.45 -1.99
N GLY A 51 -14.62 -18.14 -0.74
CA GLY A 51 -15.17 -16.86 -0.35
C GLY A 51 -15.52 -16.81 1.12
N TRP A 52 -16.33 -15.82 1.49
CA TRP A 52 -16.80 -15.62 2.86
C TRP A 52 -18.29 -15.87 2.98
N VAL A 53 -18.68 -16.63 4.00
CA VAL A 53 -20.07 -16.95 4.29
C VAL A 53 -20.81 -15.67 4.71
N LYS A 54 -21.78 -15.25 3.91
CA LYS A 54 -22.67 -14.12 4.21
C LYS A 54 -23.75 -14.56 5.19
N THR A 55 -24.39 -15.68 4.88
CA THR A 55 -25.41 -16.32 5.70
C THR A 55 -25.20 -17.83 5.66
N GLY A 56 -25.04 -18.46 6.82
CA GLY A 56 -25.07 -19.92 6.94
C GLY A 56 -26.24 -20.38 7.79
N ARG A 57 -26.85 -21.52 7.42
CA ARG A 57 -27.91 -22.18 8.21
C ARG A 57 -27.84 -23.69 8.05
N GLU A 58 -27.95 -24.41 9.16
CA GLU A 58 -28.19 -25.85 9.14
C GLU A 58 -29.67 -26.14 8.81
N GLN A 59 -29.92 -27.20 8.07
CA GLN A 59 -31.25 -27.67 7.68
C GLN A 59 -31.35 -29.20 7.74
N GLY A 60 -32.56 -29.72 7.51
CA GLY A 60 -32.81 -31.16 7.52
C GLY A 60 -32.48 -31.81 8.87
N LYS A 61 -32.70 -31.10 9.98
CA LYS A 61 -32.30 -31.51 11.34
C LYS A 61 -30.79 -31.70 11.51
N GLY A 62 -29.98 -30.88 10.83
CA GLY A 62 -28.51 -30.92 10.93
C GLY A 62 -27.83 -31.87 9.95
N THR A 63 -28.55 -32.34 8.93
CA THR A 63 -27.99 -33.25 7.91
C THR A 63 -27.20 -32.51 6.83
N PHE A 64 -27.51 -31.23 6.59
CA PHE A 64 -26.77 -30.38 5.66
C PHE A 64 -26.89 -28.90 6.03
N ALA A 65 -26.01 -28.06 5.51
CA ALA A 65 -26.05 -26.62 5.65
C ALA A 65 -26.17 -25.92 4.30
N PHE A 66 -26.93 -24.83 4.28
CA PHE A 66 -26.91 -23.84 3.20
C PHE A 66 -25.99 -22.70 3.60
N LEU A 67 -25.02 -22.40 2.73
CA LEU A 67 -24.15 -21.25 2.83
C LEU A 67 -24.42 -20.33 1.64
N GLU A 68 -24.71 -19.06 1.90
CA GLU A 68 -24.60 -18.01 0.90
C GLU A 68 -23.17 -17.50 0.87
N LEU A 69 -22.41 -17.89 -0.15
CA LEU A 69 -21.01 -17.56 -0.30
C LEU A 69 -20.84 -16.34 -1.21
N ASN A 70 -19.94 -15.43 -0.83
CA ASN A 70 -19.55 -14.29 -1.67
C ASN A 70 -18.02 -14.14 -1.65
N ASP A 71 -17.43 -13.91 -2.82
CA ASP A 71 -15.97 -13.77 -3.00
C ASP A 71 -15.57 -12.32 -3.37
N GLY A 72 -16.52 -11.39 -3.37
CA GLY A 72 -16.34 -9.99 -3.76
C GLY A 72 -16.41 -9.70 -5.26
N SER A 73 -16.33 -10.73 -6.11
CA SER A 73 -16.26 -10.57 -7.58
C SER A 73 -17.54 -9.96 -8.18
N CYS A 74 -18.69 -10.18 -7.54
CA CYS A 74 -19.96 -9.56 -7.91
C CYS A 74 -20.85 -9.33 -6.68
N LEU A 75 -21.99 -8.65 -6.89
CA LEU A 75 -22.98 -8.43 -5.84
C LEU A 75 -23.73 -9.72 -5.44
N ALA A 76 -23.95 -10.62 -6.39
CA ALA A 76 -24.69 -11.86 -6.17
C ALA A 76 -23.88 -12.86 -5.31
N ASN A 77 -24.61 -13.68 -4.55
CA ASN A 77 -24.04 -14.79 -3.77
C ASN A 77 -24.25 -16.11 -4.52
N LEU A 78 -23.34 -17.05 -4.33
CA LEU A 78 -23.53 -18.44 -4.72
C LEU A 78 -24.13 -19.23 -3.56
N GLN A 79 -25.21 -19.97 -3.80
CA GLN A 79 -25.72 -20.93 -2.83
C GLN A 79 -24.84 -22.18 -2.85
N VAL A 80 -24.31 -22.53 -1.69
CA VAL A 80 -23.44 -23.69 -1.48
C VAL A 80 -24.10 -24.62 -0.47
N ILE A 81 -24.18 -25.91 -0.78
CA ILE A 81 -24.77 -26.96 0.06
C ILE A 81 -23.67 -27.89 0.53
N VAL A 82 -23.53 -28.04 1.84
CA VAL A 82 -22.56 -28.94 2.46
C VAL A 82 -23.31 -29.96 3.32
N ASP A 83 -23.11 -31.25 3.07
CA ASP A 83 -23.67 -32.30 3.93
C ASP A 83 -22.80 -32.50 5.18
N ALA A 84 -23.43 -32.89 6.29
CA ALA A 84 -22.72 -33.17 7.54
C ALA A 84 -21.72 -34.35 7.41
N GLU A 85 -21.94 -35.23 6.43
CA GLU A 85 -21.02 -36.31 6.06
C GLU A 85 -19.72 -35.80 5.42
N VAL A 86 -19.76 -34.62 4.79
CA VAL A 86 -18.60 -34.01 4.11
C VAL A 86 -17.74 -33.21 5.09
N TYR A 87 -18.37 -32.42 5.99
CA TYR A 87 -17.63 -31.59 6.95
C TYR A 87 -18.50 -31.19 8.16
N PRO A 88 -17.92 -30.95 9.36
CA PRO A 88 -18.65 -30.43 10.51
C PRO A 88 -19.33 -29.07 10.25
N LEU A 89 -20.66 -29.08 10.13
CA LEU A 89 -21.46 -27.91 9.72
C LEU A 89 -21.31 -26.70 10.66
N SER A 90 -21.18 -26.94 11.96
CA SER A 90 -21.05 -25.90 12.98
C SER A 90 -19.83 -25.01 12.79
N GLN A 91 -18.79 -25.49 12.09
CA GLN A 91 -17.59 -24.72 11.77
C GLN A 91 -17.75 -23.81 10.53
N LEU A 92 -18.82 -23.99 9.76
CA LEU A 92 -19.01 -23.32 8.46
C LEU A 92 -20.06 -22.20 8.51
N VAL A 93 -21.08 -22.34 9.34
CA VAL A 93 -22.30 -21.51 9.25
C VAL A 93 -22.16 -20.09 9.80
N ALA A 94 -21.10 -19.82 10.56
CA ALA A 94 -20.85 -18.49 11.12
C ALA A 94 -20.59 -17.47 10.01
N THR A 95 -21.25 -16.31 10.07
CA THR A 95 -21.01 -15.23 9.12
C THR A 95 -19.56 -14.76 9.18
N GLY A 96 -18.96 -14.58 8.01
CA GLY A 96 -17.57 -14.18 7.86
C GLY A 96 -16.58 -15.35 7.84
N THR A 97 -17.04 -16.59 8.10
CA THR A 97 -16.21 -17.78 7.91
C THR A 97 -15.69 -17.81 6.48
N CYS A 98 -14.38 -17.96 6.33
CA CYS A 98 -13.75 -18.15 5.04
C CYS A 98 -13.80 -19.64 4.71
N VAL A 99 -14.21 -19.98 3.49
CA VAL A 99 -14.22 -21.37 3.03
C VAL A 99 -13.63 -21.47 1.63
N LEU A 100 -12.95 -22.57 1.35
CA LEU A 100 -12.57 -23.02 0.02
C LEU A 100 -13.14 -24.43 -0.15
N VAL A 101 -14.01 -24.61 -1.13
CA VAL A 101 -14.76 -25.85 -1.33
C VAL A 101 -14.70 -26.29 -2.78
N GLU A 102 -14.67 -27.60 -2.98
CA GLU A 102 -14.82 -28.23 -4.28
C GLU A 102 -16.17 -28.94 -4.34
N GLY A 103 -16.87 -28.80 -5.46
CA GLY A 103 -18.17 -29.41 -5.64
C GLY A 103 -18.67 -29.37 -7.07
N VAL A 104 -19.88 -29.87 -7.27
CA VAL A 104 -20.54 -29.93 -8.57
C VAL A 104 -21.69 -28.93 -8.62
N LEU A 105 -21.74 -28.14 -9.68
CA LEU A 105 -22.84 -27.21 -9.93
C LEU A 105 -24.12 -28.00 -10.28
N LYS A 106 -25.24 -27.64 -9.66
CA LYS A 106 -26.54 -28.29 -9.83
C LYS A 106 -27.62 -27.26 -10.15
N LYS A 107 -28.65 -27.73 -10.87
CA LYS A 107 -29.89 -26.98 -11.02
C LYS A 107 -30.67 -27.08 -9.71
N PRO A 108 -31.06 -25.96 -9.10
CA PRO A 108 -31.83 -25.97 -7.89
C PRO A 108 -33.27 -26.45 -8.17
N PRO A 109 -34.04 -26.82 -7.12
CA PRO A 109 -35.43 -27.28 -7.28
C PRO A 109 -36.33 -26.26 -7.98
N GLU A 110 -37.35 -26.74 -8.69
CA GLU A 110 -38.34 -25.87 -9.36
C GLU A 110 -38.99 -24.89 -8.36
N GLY A 111 -39.12 -23.62 -8.77
CA GLY A 111 -39.69 -22.56 -7.94
C GLY A 111 -38.72 -21.86 -6.99
N THR A 112 -37.44 -22.22 -7.00
CA THR A 112 -36.39 -21.46 -6.29
C THR A 112 -35.95 -20.22 -7.08
N LYS A 113 -35.49 -19.17 -6.37
CA LYS A 113 -35.04 -17.91 -6.99
C LYS A 113 -33.62 -18.00 -7.55
N GLN A 114 -32.84 -18.96 -7.06
CA GLN A 114 -31.49 -19.21 -7.49
C GLN A 114 -31.50 -19.89 -8.85
N ASN A 115 -30.53 -19.58 -9.71
CA ASN A 115 -30.40 -20.24 -11.03
C ASN A 115 -29.45 -21.46 -10.98
N VAL A 116 -28.57 -21.50 -9.98
CA VAL A 116 -27.57 -22.56 -9.78
C VAL A 116 -27.20 -22.66 -8.30
N GLU A 117 -26.84 -23.84 -7.86
CA GLU A 117 -26.26 -24.10 -6.54
C GLU A 117 -25.06 -25.03 -6.65
N LEU A 118 -24.13 -24.94 -5.70
CA LEU A 118 -22.96 -25.80 -5.62
C LEU A 118 -23.18 -26.86 -4.55
N LYS A 119 -23.22 -28.14 -4.95
CA LYS A 119 -23.21 -29.27 -4.02
C LYS A 119 -21.76 -29.63 -3.71
N VAL A 120 -21.33 -29.42 -2.47
CA VAL A 120 -19.94 -29.64 -2.04
C VAL A 120 -19.66 -31.13 -1.92
N GLU A 121 -18.56 -31.56 -2.53
CA GLU A 121 -18.02 -32.90 -2.40
C GLU A 121 -16.82 -32.91 -1.44
N GLN A 122 -16.08 -31.80 -1.36
CA GLN A 122 -14.91 -31.67 -0.50
C GLN A 122 -14.78 -30.24 0.04
N VAL A 123 -14.50 -30.12 1.34
CA VAL A 123 -14.05 -28.86 1.93
C VAL A 123 -12.52 -28.88 1.96
N LEU A 124 -11.90 -27.91 1.28
CA LEU A 124 -10.45 -27.83 1.13
C LEU A 124 -9.83 -27.01 2.26
N GLU A 125 -10.42 -25.87 2.60
CA GLU A 125 -9.92 -24.98 3.66
C GLU A 125 -11.06 -24.28 4.39
N VAL A 126 -10.87 -24.04 5.68
CA VAL A 126 -11.78 -23.27 6.53
C VAL A 126 -10.99 -22.31 7.40
N GLY A 127 -11.31 -21.02 7.30
CA GLY A 127 -10.90 -19.98 8.23
C GLY A 127 -12.07 -19.65 9.16
N PRO A 128 -12.15 -20.27 10.36
CA PRO A 128 -13.29 -20.10 11.25
C PRO A 128 -13.35 -18.69 11.83
N VAL A 129 -14.56 -18.27 12.23
CA VAL A 129 -14.81 -16.99 12.88
C VAL A 129 -15.43 -17.22 14.25
N ASP A 130 -14.94 -16.49 15.25
CA ASP A 130 -15.62 -16.31 16.53
C ASP A 130 -16.79 -15.32 16.34
N PRO A 131 -18.06 -15.77 16.39
CA PRO A 131 -19.20 -14.89 16.11
C PRO A 131 -19.32 -13.74 17.11
N SER A 132 -18.77 -13.89 18.33
CA SER A 132 -18.82 -12.86 19.37
C SER A 132 -17.87 -11.69 19.10
N LYS A 133 -16.84 -11.91 18.28
CA LYS A 133 -15.81 -10.91 17.91
C LYS A 133 -15.97 -10.37 16.49
N TYR A 134 -16.96 -10.86 15.75
CA TYR A 134 -17.15 -10.45 14.36
C TYR A 134 -17.73 -9.03 14.28
N PRO A 135 -17.06 -8.07 13.63
CA PRO A 135 -17.40 -6.65 13.74
C PRO A 135 -18.66 -6.23 12.95
N LEU A 136 -19.15 -7.06 12.02
CA LEU A 136 -20.34 -6.75 11.22
C LEU A 136 -21.53 -7.64 11.64
N PRO A 137 -22.42 -7.15 12.51
CA PRO A 137 -23.61 -7.91 12.87
C PRO A 137 -24.54 -8.09 11.66
N LYS A 138 -25.44 -9.09 11.74
CA LYS A 138 -26.45 -9.38 10.70
C LYS A 138 -27.59 -8.35 10.63
N THR A 139 -27.53 -7.28 11.42
CA THR A 139 -28.54 -6.22 11.45
C THR A 139 -28.30 -5.20 10.34
N ARG A 140 -29.27 -4.30 10.14
CA ARG A 140 -29.08 -3.15 9.24
C ARG A 140 -28.01 -2.23 9.82
N LEU A 141 -26.96 -1.97 9.05
CA LEU A 141 -25.85 -1.11 9.44
C LEU A 141 -26.02 0.30 8.85
N THR A 142 -25.70 1.34 9.62
CA THR A 142 -25.64 2.72 9.13
C THR A 142 -24.30 2.99 8.44
N LEU A 143 -24.22 4.05 7.63
CA LEU A 143 -22.95 4.43 6.99
C LEU A 143 -21.94 4.93 8.04
N GLU A 144 -22.43 5.56 9.11
CA GLU A 144 -21.63 6.05 10.25
C GLU A 144 -20.94 4.89 10.96
N PHE A 145 -21.69 3.83 11.29
CA PHE A 145 -21.12 2.62 11.88
C PHE A 145 -20.06 1.99 10.97
N LEU A 146 -20.31 1.94 9.66
CA LEU A 146 -19.33 1.41 8.71
C LEU A 146 -18.05 2.24 8.61
N ARG A 147 -18.08 3.54 8.95
CA ARG A 147 -16.87 4.38 9.00
C ARG A 147 -15.98 4.05 10.20
N GLU A 148 -16.50 3.42 11.25
CA GLU A 148 -15.68 2.93 12.38
C GLU A 148 -14.87 1.67 12.00
N PHE A 149 -15.33 0.93 10.98
CA PHE A 149 -14.72 -0.32 10.53
C PHE A 149 -14.24 -0.24 9.07
N VAL A 150 -13.47 0.81 8.73
CA VAL A 150 -12.98 1.04 7.34
C VAL A 150 -12.25 -0.17 6.75
N HIS A 151 -11.45 -0.86 7.56
CA HIS A 151 -10.70 -2.05 7.18
C HIS A 151 -11.59 -3.28 6.87
N PHE A 152 -12.87 -3.23 7.23
CA PHE A 152 -13.77 -4.39 7.16
C PHE A 152 -15.07 -4.13 6.38
N ARG A 153 -15.50 -2.86 6.29
CA ARG A 153 -16.77 -2.44 5.68
C ARG A 153 -16.94 -2.86 4.21
N ALA A 154 -15.83 -3.08 3.49
CA ALA A 154 -15.84 -3.56 2.11
C ALA A 154 -16.54 -4.92 1.96
N ARG A 155 -16.69 -5.69 3.04
CA ARG A 155 -17.46 -6.95 3.04
C ARG A 155 -18.97 -6.75 3.02
N THR A 156 -19.48 -5.53 3.06
CA THR A 156 -20.92 -5.21 2.97
C THR A 156 -21.36 -4.96 1.53
N ASN A 157 -22.65 -5.14 1.25
CA ASN A 157 -23.19 -4.98 -0.10
C ASN A 157 -23.03 -3.54 -0.61
N THR A 158 -23.35 -2.56 0.23
CA THR A 158 -23.27 -1.15 -0.13
C THR A 158 -21.85 -0.71 -0.44
N ILE A 159 -20.89 -0.97 0.47
CA ILE A 159 -19.52 -0.50 0.26
C ILE A 159 -18.84 -1.26 -0.88
N SER A 160 -19.00 -2.59 -0.97
CA SER A 160 -18.44 -3.33 -2.10
C SER A 160 -19.00 -2.87 -3.45
N ALA A 161 -20.27 -2.44 -3.52
CA ALA A 161 -20.84 -1.87 -4.72
C ALA A 161 -20.21 -0.52 -5.06
N VAL A 162 -20.02 0.36 -4.07
CA VAL A 162 -19.32 1.63 -4.25
C VAL A 162 -17.90 1.42 -4.76
N GLU A 163 -17.14 0.49 -4.18
CA GLU A 163 -15.76 0.22 -4.61
C GLU A 163 -15.71 -0.33 -6.05
N ARG A 164 -16.62 -1.23 -6.44
CA ARG A 164 -16.72 -1.71 -7.84
C ARG A 164 -17.09 -0.60 -8.81
N ILE A 165 -17.99 0.32 -8.43
CA ILE A 165 -18.31 1.48 -9.26
C ILE A 165 -17.09 2.40 -9.38
N ARG A 166 -16.34 2.62 -8.29
CA ARG A 166 -15.12 3.42 -8.30
C ARG A 166 -14.04 2.83 -9.22
N ASP A 167 -13.87 1.52 -9.21
CA ASP A 167 -12.99 0.78 -10.13
C ASP A 167 -13.38 1.02 -11.59
N GLU A 168 -14.66 0.81 -11.94
CA GLU A 168 -15.16 1.03 -13.30
C GLU A 168 -15.02 2.51 -13.74
N LEU A 169 -15.26 3.47 -12.84
CA LEU A 169 -15.05 4.90 -13.14
C LEU A 169 -13.59 5.22 -13.42
N ALA A 170 -12.65 4.65 -12.65
CA ALA A 170 -11.23 4.84 -12.88
C ALA A 170 -10.78 4.22 -14.22
N TYR A 171 -11.24 2.99 -14.50
CA TYR A 171 -10.99 2.33 -15.78
C TYR A 171 -11.57 3.11 -16.97
N ALA A 172 -12.81 3.57 -16.87
CA ALA A 172 -13.47 4.38 -17.90
C ALA A 172 -12.75 5.71 -18.13
N THR A 173 -12.30 6.39 -17.07
CA THR A 173 -11.52 7.63 -17.14
C THR A 173 -10.22 7.41 -17.92
N HIS A 174 -9.44 6.40 -17.56
CA HIS A 174 -8.22 6.06 -18.28
C HIS A 174 -8.47 5.68 -19.74
N THR A 175 -9.53 4.92 -19.99
CA THR A 175 -9.93 4.50 -21.34
C THR A 175 -10.32 5.70 -22.19
N PHE A 176 -11.14 6.61 -21.67
CA PHE A 176 -11.55 7.84 -22.33
C PHE A 176 -10.34 8.67 -22.77
N PHE A 177 -9.44 8.99 -21.83
CA PHE A 177 -8.25 9.78 -22.14
C PHE A 177 -7.35 9.09 -23.16
N ARG A 178 -7.13 7.78 -23.03
CA ARG A 178 -6.34 7.00 -23.98
C ARG A 178 -6.94 7.03 -25.39
N GLN A 179 -8.26 6.85 -25.52
CA GLN A 179 -8.95 6.86 -26.80
C GLN A 179 -8.96 8.24 -27.46
N ASN A 180 -8.89 9.31 -26.66
CA ASN A 180 -8.83 10.70 -27.12
C ASN A 180 -7.40 11.25 -27.24
N GLY A 181 -6.39 10.38 -27.30
CA GLY A 181 -5.01 10.76 -27.61
C GLY A 181 -4.23 11.39 -26.45
N PHE A 182 -4.77 11.40 -25.24
CA PHE A 182 -4.06 11.90 -24.07
C PHE A 182 -2.99 10.93 -23.56
N ARG A 183 -1.96 11.47 -22.92
CA ARG A 183 -0.94 10.70 -22.19
C ARG A 183 -1.11 10.86 -20.69
N TYR A 184 -1.14 9.73 -19.98
CA TYR A 184 -1.10 9.74 -18.52
C TYR A 184 0.30 10.14 -18.05
N VAL A 185 0.41 11.18 -17.24
CA VAL A 185 1.66 11.65 -16.64
C VAL A 185 1.56 11.61 -15.12
N HIS A 186 2.64 11.21 -14.46
CA HIS A 186 2.73 11.24 -13.01
C HIS A 186 3.35 12.57 -12.56
N THR A 187 2.58 13.36 -11.83
CA THR A 187 3.05 14.60 -11.21
C THR A 187 3.62 14.34 -9.81
N PRO A 188 4.63 15.11 -9.35
CA PRO A 188 5.16 14.99 -8.01
C PRO A 188 4.09 15.26 -6.94
N ILE A 189 4.04 14.41 -5.92
CA ILE A 189 3.15 14.60 -4.76
C ILE A 189 3.75 15.53 -3.71
N ILE A 190 5.07 15.41 -3.49
CA ILE A 190 5.80 16.35 -2.64
C ILE A 190 6.23 17.53 -3.50
N THR A 191 5.86 18.74 -3.06
CA THR A 191 6.14 19.99 -3.76
C THR A 191 6.80 21.00 -2.82
N THR A 192 7.64 21.85 -3.37
CA THR A 192 8.19 23.04 -2.69
C THR A 192 7.53 24.32 -3.19
N SER A 193 6.52 24.18 -4.05
CA SER A 193 5.78 25.28 -4.70
C SER A 193 4.33 25.22 -4.25
N ASP A 194 3.81 26.38 -3.85
CA ASP A 194 2.38 26.59 -3.66
C ASP A 194 1.74 26.91 -5.02
N CYS A 195 0.91 26.00 -5.53
CA CYS A 195 0.32 26.09 -6.87
C CYS A 195 -0.97 26.93 -6.89
N GLU A 196 -1.68 27.04 -5.75
CA GLU A 196 -2.98 27.71 -5.68
C GLU A 196 -2.94 29.01 -4.85
N GLY A 197 -1.84 29.28 -4.15
CA GLY A 197 -1.55 30.57 -3.51
C GLY A 197 -2.48 30.96 -2.37
N ALA A 198 -3.34 30.04 -1.90
CA ALA A 198 -4.42 30.36 -0.96
C ALA A 198 -4.80 29.22 0.00
N GLY A 199 -4.20 28.03 -0.10
CA GLY A 199 -4.58 26.87 0.70
C GLY A 199 -3.61 26.56 1.83
N GLU A 200 -4.14 26.14 2.99
CA GLU A 200 -3.33 25.47 4.00
C GLU A 200 -2.84 24.13 3.41
N MET A 201 -1.52 23.94 3.30
CA MET A 201 -0.90 22.70 2.80
C MET A 201 -0.32 21.88 3.95
N PHE A 202 -0.36 20.55 3.84
CA PHE A 202 0.33 19.68 4.80
C PHE A 202 1.84 19.76 4.57
N GLN A 203 2.59 20.17 5.60
CA GLN A 203 4.04 20.19 5.56
C GLN A 203 4.62 18.77 5.70
N VAL A 204 5.60 18.45 4.86
CA VAL A 204 6.38 17.21 4.92
C VAL A 204 7.77 17.55 5.45
N THR A 205 8.18 16.96 6.57
CA THR A 205 9.44 17.28 7.26
C THR A 205 10.00 16.08 8.01
N THR A 206 11.32 15.97 8.10
CA THR A 206 11.99 14.98 8.98
C THR A 206 12.51 15.60 10.28
N LEU A 207 12.47 16.93 10.41
CA LEU A 207 13.10 17.68 11.50
C LEU A 207 12.69 17.23 12.90
N PHE A 208 11.42 16.87 13.10
CA PHE A 208 10.94 16.37 14.40
C PHE A 208 11.59 15.03 14.76
N SER A 209 11.56 14.07 13.83
CA SER A 209 12.15 12.75 14.04
C SER A 209 13.67 12.82 14.23
N ASP A 210 14.33 13.76 13.55
CA ASP A 210 15.76 13.95 13.67
C ASP A 210 16.12 14.65 14.99
N ALA A 211 15.31 15.62 15.44
CA ALA A 211 15.45 16.21 16.76
C ALA A 211 15.29 15.18 17.88
N GLU A 212 14.28 14.29 17.80
CA GLU A 212 14.07 13.21 18.76
C GLU A 212 15.25 12.22 18.81
N LYS A 213 15.84 11.88 17.66
CA LYS A 213 17.05 11.04 17.60
C LYS A 213 18.22 11.72 18.29
N VAL A 214 18.44 13.02 18.03
CA VAL A 214 19.51 13.79 18.65
C VAL A 214 19.29 13.87 20.16
N GLU A 215 18.08 14.13 20.63
CA GLU A 215 17.78 14.14 22.07
C GLU A 215 18.04 12.79 22.73
N LYS A 216 17.67 11.69 22.07
CA LYS A 216 17.94 10.34 22.57
C LYS A 216 19.44 10.07 22.64
N GLU A 217 20.19 10.46 21.61
CA GLU A 217 21.64 10.33 21.57
C GLU A 217 22.29 11.13 22.71
N LEU A 218 21.90 12.39 22.91
CA LEU A 218 22.44 13.24 23.96
C LEU A 218 22.08 12.76 25.38
N LYS A 219 20.96 12.07 25.56
CA LYS A 219 20.60 11.42 26.84
C LYS A 219 21.48 10.20 27.12
N GLN A 220 21.79 9.40 26.09
CA GLN A 220 22.64 8.21 26.23
C GLN A 220 24.12 8.58 26.32
N ASN A 221 24.52 9.61 25.59
CA ASN A 221 25.88 10.09 25.42
C ASN A 221 25.90 11.62 25.59
N PRO A 222 26.05 12.13 26.83
CA PRO A 222 26.09 13.56 27.09
C PRO A 222 27.21 14.27 26.30
N PRO A 223 27.01 15.54 25.90
CA PRO A 223 28.06 16.34 25.26
C PRO A 223 29.31 16.39 26.15
N PRO A 224 30.51 16.24 25.57
CA PRO A 224 31.73 16.45 26.34
C PRO A 224 31.85 17.93 26.73
N SER A 225 32.52 18.19 27.84
CA SER A 225 32.96 19.53 28.23
C SER A 225 34.03 20.09 27.28
N GLU A 226 34.18 21.41 27.24
CA GLU A 226 35.27 22.06 26.49
C GLU A 226 36.64 21.52 26.92
N SER A 227 36.83 21.26 28.22
CA SER A 227 38.08 20.70 28.76
C SER A 227 38.39 19.29 28.26
N GLU A 228 37.37 18.45 28.04
CA GLU A 228 37.55 17.10 27.48
C GLU A 228 37.95 17.16 26.01
N ILE A 229 37.43 18.12 25.24
CA ILE A 229 37.81 18.33 23.85
C ILE A 229 39.24 18.88 23.76
N GLU A 230 39.59 19.84 24.60
CA GLU A 230 40.95 20.39 24.66
C GLU A 230 41.99 19.32 25.03
N ALA A 231 41.68 18.48 26.03
CA ALA A 231 42.53 17.35 26.40
C ALA A 231 42.69 16.35 25.25
N ALA A 232 41.60 16.06 24.52
CA ALA A 232 41.65 15.14 23.39
C ALA A 232 42.42 15.72 22.19
N ARG A 233 42.34 17.04 21.95
CA ARG A 233 43.16 17.76 20.95
C ARG A 233 44.65 17.75 21.33
N LEU A 234 44.97 17.94 22.62
CA LEU A 234 46.34 17.84 23.13
C LEU A 234 46.90 16.43 22.90
N HIS A 235 46.12 15.39 23.18
CA HIS A 235 46.51 13.99 22.94
C HIS A 235 46.82 13.69 21.46
N ILE A 236 46.06 14.27 20.52
CA ILE A 236 46.39 14.18 19.09
C ILE A 236 47.74 14.84 18.80
N ARG A 237 48.02 16.01 19.39
CA ARG A 237 49.28 16.72 19.19
C ARG A 237 50.46 15.90 19.69
N GLU A 238 50.38 15.36 20.90
CA GLU A 238 51.41 14.51 21.51
C GLU A 238 51.68 13.25 20.68
N LYS A 239 50.62 12.58 20.19
CA LYS A 239 50.77 11.43 19.28
C LYS A 239 51.37 11.83 17.92
N GLY A 240 51.03 13.01 17.42
CA GLY A 240 51.64 13.58 16.22
C GLY A 240 53.15 13.80 16.38
N GLU A 241 53.55 14.34 17.52
CA GLU A 241 54.95 14.55 17.89
C GLU A 241 55.69 13.21 18.06
N ALA A 242 55.05 12.19 18.67
CA ALA A 242 55.62 10.84 18.80
C ALA A 242 55.88 10.19 17.42
N VAL A 243 54.93 10.31 16.48
CA VAL A 243 55.13 9.85 15.09
C VAL A 243 56.30 10.60 14.43
N ALA A 244 56.39 11.91 14.62
CA ALA A 244 57.48 12.72 14.07
C ALA A 244 58.85 12.30 14.65
N HIS A 245 58.91 12.04 15.95
CA HIS A 245 60.11 11.57 16.64
C HIS A 245 60.54 10.17 16.18
N LEU A 246 59.61 9.23 16.00
CA LEU A 246 59.91 7.88 15.47
C LEU A 246 60.44 7.93 14.04
N LYS A 247 59.94 8.87 13.23
CA LYS A 247 60.45 9.10 11.87
C LYS A 247 61.87 9.70 11.87
N SER A 248 62.13 10.67 12.74
CA SER A 248 63.46 11.33 12.82
C SER A 248 64.54 10.40 13.41
N SER A 249 64.17 9.54 14.36
CA SER A 249 65.06 8.56 14.98
C SER A 249 65.30 7.29 14.14
N LYS A 250 64.73 7.19 12.94
CA LYS A 250 64.82 6.02 12.04
C LYS A 250 64.38 4.71 12.73
N ALA A 251 63.32 4.77 13.53
CA ALA A 251 62.71 3.59 14.12
C ALA A 251 62.22 2.59 13.05
N SER A 252 61.95 1.35 13.45
CA SER A 252 61.48 0.32 12.53
C SER A 252 60.17 0.72 11.84
N LYS A 253 59.95 0.20 10.62
CA LYS A 253 58.75 0.47 9.83
C LYS A 253 57.49 0.04 10.58
N GLU A 254 57.60 -1.04 11.34
CA GLU A 254 56.55 -1.61 12.19
C GLU A 254 56.18 -0.65 13.33
N GLN A 255 57.16 -0.06 14.02
CA GLN A 255 56.91 0.92 15.09
C GLN A 255 56.29 2.22 14.58
N ILE A 256 56.74 2.73 13.44
CA ILE A 256 56.16 3.92 12.80
C ILE A 256 54.71 3.63 12.37
N SER A 257 54.46 2.47 11.76
CA SER A 257 53.12 2.07 11.32
C SER A 257 52.16 1.92 12.50
N ALA A 258 52.61 1.32 13.60
CA ALA A 258 51.81 1.20 14.82
C ALA A 258 51.42 2.58 15.39
N SER A 259 52.38 3.50 15.50
CA SER A 259 52.14 4.85 16.02
C SER A 259 51.22 5.69 15.11
N VAL A 260 51.33 5.55 13.78
CA VAL A 260 50.41 6.20 12.82
C VAL A 260 48.98 5.66 12.94
N SER A 261 48.81 4.36 13.16
CA SER A 261 47.49 3.76 13.39
C SER A 261 46.84 4.33 14.66
N GLU A 262 47.62 4.48 15.74
CA GLU A 262 47.13 5.08 16.99
C GLU A 262 46.78 6.56 16.87
N LEU A 263 47.53 7.33 16.08
CA LEU A 263 47.22 8.72 15.76
C LEU A 263 45.92 8.83 14.95
N THR A 264 45.71 7.92 13.99
CA THR A 264 44.49 7.89 13.17
C THR A 264 43.25 7.60 14.01
N LYS A 265 43.32 6.59 14.90
CA LYS A 265 42.25 6.29 15.86
C LYS A 265 41.97 7.47 16.81
N ALA A 266 43.01 8.17 17.25
CA ALA A 266 42.84 9.36 18.10
C ALA A 266 42.14 10.50 17.35
N LYS A 267 42.48 10.73 16.07
CA LYS A 267 41.80 11.71 15.21
C LYS A 267 40.32 11.40 15.01
N GLU A 268 39.98 10.14 14.73
CA GLU A 268 38.59 9.70 14.60
C GLU A 268 37.81 9.87 15.91
N SER A 269 38.44 9.56 17.05
CA SER A 269 37.83 9.76 18.37
C SER A 269 37.53 11.23 18.66
N VAL A 270 38.44 12.15 18.33
CA VAL A 270 38.21 13.58 18.53
C VAL A 270 37.15 14.12 17.58
N ALA A 271 37.13 13.69 16.32
CA ALA A 271 36.08 14.09 15.39
C ALA A 271 34.69 13.74 15.91
N LYS A 272 34.51 12.54 16.51
CA LYS A 272 33.25 12.15 17.15
C LYS A 272 32.92 12.97 18.39
N LEU A 273 33.92 13.33 19.21
CA LEU A 273 33.72 14.20 20.37
C LEU A 273 33.31 15.61 19.95
N GLU A 274 33.94 16.16 18.92
CA GLU A 274 33.63 17.47 18.36
C GLU A 274 32.24 17.48 17.71
N GLU A 275 31.85 16.42 17.00
CA GLU A 275 30.50 16.27 16.46
C GLU A 275 29.47 16.28 17.60
N ARG A 276 29.66 15.45 18.63
CA ARG A 276 28.77 15.36 19.79
C ARG A 276 28.73 16.64 20.62
N PHE A 277 29.82 17.38 20.70
CA PHE A 277 29.85 18.70 21.32
C PHE A 277 28.99 19.73 20.58
N ASN A 278 29.00 19.65 19.24
CA ASN A 278 28.23 20.55 18.39
C ASN A 278 26.77 20.12 18.20
N MET A 279 26.40 18.92 18.64
CA MET A 279 25.01 18.46 18.64
C MET A 279 24.18 19.30 19.61
N LYS A 280 23.10 19.87 19.09
CA LYS A 280 22.15 20.65 19.88
C LYS A 280 20.81 19.91 19.90
N PRO A 281 20.16 19.79 21.07
CA PRO A 281 18.81 19.22 21.15
C PRO A 281 17.79 20.14 20.47
N GLY A 282 16.65 19.56 20.08
CA GLY A 282 15.53 20.28 19.47
C GLY A 282 15.69 20.53 17.97
N ILE A 283 14.71 21.25 17.41
CA ILE A 283 14.64 21.56 15.98
C ILE A 283 15.78 22.52 15.61
N PRO A 284 16.56 22.26 14.54
CA PRO A 284 17.59 23.17 14.06
C PRO A 284 17.07 24.57 13.80
N GLN A 285 17.79 25.58 14.29
CA GLN A 285 17.46 26.99 14.09
C GLN A 285 18.64 27.78 13.51
N LYS A 286 18.31 28.76 12.67
CA LYS A 286 19.21 29.75 12.11
C LYS A 286 18.52 31.11 12.16
N ASP A 287 19.19 32.11 12.74
CA ASP A 287 18.67 33.47 12.91
C ASP A 287 17.28 33.54 13.59
N GLY A 288 17.04 32.66 14.57
CA GLY A 288 15.78 32.60 15.33
C GLY A 288 14.61 31.95 14.58
N LYS A 289 14.84 31.40 13.39
CA LYS A 289 13.85 30.65 12.60
C LYS A 289 14.29 29.19 12.42
N ILE A 290 13.35 28.32 12.07
CA ILE A 290 13.65 26.93 11.73
C ILE A 290 14.60 26.90 10.52
N ASP A 291 15.69 26.16 10.63
CA ASP A 291 16.68 25.99 9.56
C ASP A 291 16.28 24.84 8.63
N TYR A 292 15.38 25.11 7.69
CA TYR A 292 14.92 24.13 6.70
C TYR A 292 16.02 23.68 5.73
N ALA A 293 17.19 24.32 5.71
CA ALA A 293 18.34 23.79 4.95
C ALA A 293 18.85 22.46 5.53
N ARG A 294 18.46 22.13 6.78
CA ARG A 294 18.74 20.85 7.43
C ARG A 294 17.58 19.85 7.35
N ASP A 295 16.47 20.22 6.71
CA ASP A 295 15.38 19.29 6.41
C ASP A 295 15.73 18.43 5.19
N PHE A 296 14.95 17.38 4.92
CA PHE A 296 15.25 16.37 3.90
C PHE A 296 15.50 16.96 2.50
N PHE A 297 14.70 17.94 2.07
CA PHE A 297 14.82 18.59 0.76
C PHE A 297 15.67 19.86 0.76
N GLY A 298 16.31 20.20 1.89
CA GLY A 298 17.08 21.43 2.07
C GLY A 298 16.25 22.72 1.97
N ARG A 299 14.92 22.60 2.03
CA ARG A 299 13.92 23.68 2.05
C ARG A 299 12.58 23.11 2.53
N GLN A 300 11.59 23.97 2.76
CA GLN A 300 10.23 23.52 3.07
C GLN A 300 9.62 22.74 1.91
N ALA A 301 8.96 21.63 2.24
CA ALA A 301 8.25 20.79 1.31
C ALA A 301 6.86 20.46 1.87
N PHE A 302 5.92 20.20 0.97
CA PHE A 302 4.50 20.06 1.26
C PHE A 302 3.88 18.97 0.41
N LEU A 303 2.73 18.45 0.83
CA LEU A 303 1.87 17.63 -0.02
C LEU A 303 1.09 18.52 -0.98
N THR A 304 1.07 18.16 -2.26
CA THR A 304 0.48 19.00 -3.30
C THR A 304 -1.05 19.09 -3.21
N VAL A 305 -1.59 20.27 -3.51
CA VAL A 305 -3.03 20.53 -3.64
C VAL A 305 -3.54 20.21 -5.05
N SER A 306 -2.66 20.29 -6.04
CA SER A 306 -2.94 20.10 -7.47
C SER A 306 -1.64 19.78 -8.23
N GLY A 307 -1.73 18.99 -9.30
CA GLY A 307 -0.64 18.76 -10.24
C GLY A 307 -0.62 19.73 -11.42
N GLN A 308 -1.56 20.67 -11.50
CA GLN A 308 -1.85 21.49 -12.69
C GLN A 308 -0.60 22.16 -13.27
N LEU A 309 0.17 22.87 -12.45
CA LEU A 309 1.39 23.56 -12.93
C LEU A 309 2.41 22.59 -13.55
N GLN A 310 2.52 21.36 -13.03
CA GLN A 310 3.39 20.35 -13.61
C GLN A 310 2.79 19.78 -14.90
N VAL A 311 1.47 19.55 -14.94
CA VAL A 311 0.79 19.06 -16.15
C VAL A 311 0.93 20.05 -17.31
N GLU A 312 0.91 21.38 -17.06
CA GLU A 312 1.19 22.41 -18.07
C GLU A 312 2.56 22.24 -18.75
N THR A 313 3.60 21.93 -17.96
CA THR A 313 4.94 21.69 -18.53
C THR A 313 4.98 20.46 -19.43
N TYR A 314 4.22 19.42 -19.08
CA TYR A 314 4.09 18.22 -19.90
C TYR A 314 3.27 18.48 -21.15
N ALA A 315 2.19 19.24 -21.07
CA ALA A 315 1.35 19.59 -22.22
C ALA A 315 2.16 20.31 -23.31
N CYS A 316 3.07 21.21 -22.92
CA CYS A 316 3.98 21.91 -23.84
C CYS A 316 4.89 20.96 -24.65
N ALA A 317 5.14 19.74 -24.15
CA ALA A 317 6.01 18.76 -24.81
C ALA A 317 5.24 17.57 -25.44
N LEU A 318 4.09 17.21 -24.87
CA LEU A 318 3.37 15.97 -25.20
C LEU A 318 1.97 16.23 -25.81
N GLY A 319 1.56 17.50 -25.93
CA GLY A 319 0.25 17.88 -26.45
C GLY A 319 -0.84 17.72 -25.40
N ASN A 320 -1.51 16.58 -25.41
CA ASN A 320 -2.65 16.29 -24.54
C ASN A 320 -2.20 15.36 -23.42
N VAL A 321 -2.32 15.81 -22.18
CA VAL A 321 -1.87 15.06 -21.00
C VAL A 321 -2.91 15.11 -19.91
N TYR A 322 -2.87 14.14 -19.01
CA TYR A 322 -3.65 14.20 -17.77
C TYR A 322 -2.87 13.54 -16.64
N THR A 323 -3.08 14.03 -15.43
CA THR A 323 -2.71 13.31 -14.21
C THR A 323 -3.96 12.73 -13.55
N PHE A 324 -3.76 11.67 -12.79
CA PHE A 324 -4.76 11.00 -11.97
C PHE A 324 -4.00 10.52 -10.75
N GLY A 325 -4.13 11.23 -9.64
CA GLY A 325 -3.33 11.01 -8.45
C GLY A 325 -3.94 11.64 -7.19
N PRO A 326 -3.37 11.34 -6.02
CA PRO A 326 -3.82 11.91 -4.77
C PRO A 326 -3.42 13.39 -4.65
N THR A 327 -4.28 14.17 -4.01
CA THR A 327 -4.09 15.58 -3.66
C THR A 327 -4.59 15.82 -2.24
N PHE A 328 -4.07 16.86 -1.61
CA PHE A 328 -4.26 17.08 -0.18
C PHE A 328 -4.68 18.52 0.12
N ARG A 329 -5.58 18.70 1.09
CA ARG A 329 -5.99 20.02 1.59
C ARG A 329 -5.95 20.01 3.11
N ALA A 330 -5.19 20.93 3.71
CA ALA A 330 -5.03 20.99 5.17
C ALA A 330 -6.04 21.94 5.84
N GLU A 331 -7.01 22.47 5.09
CA GLU A 331 -8.10 23.29 5.64
C GLU A 331 -8.83 22.55 6.77
N HIS A 332 -9.02 23.24 7.89
CA HIS A 332 -9.76 22.70 9.03
C HIS A 332 -11.28 22.67 8.78
N SER A 333 -11.72 21.79 7.89
CA SER A 333 -13.11 21.71 7.44
C SER A 333 -13.73 20.33 7.67
N HIS A 334 -14.71 20.26 8.58
CA HIS A 334 -15.41 19.03 8.95
C HIS A 334 -16.83 19.00 8.38
N THR A 335 -16.95 18.79 7.07
CA THR A 335 -18.24 18.67 6.37
C THR A 335 -18.43 17.28 5.78
N SER A 336 -19.65 16.96 5.35
CA SER A 336 -19.97 15.68 4.69
C SER A 336 -19.36 15.53 3.28
N ARG A 337 -18.73 16.58 2.74
CA ARG A 337 -18.21 16.63 1.37
C ARG A 337 -16.71 16.93 1.29
N HIS A 338 -16.06 17.24 2.40
CA HIS A 338 -14.63 17.56 2.42
C HIS A 338 -13.81 16.39 2.93
N LEU A 339 -12.66 16.18 2.28
CA LEU A 339 -11.64 15.23 2.67
C LEU A 339 -10.29 15.95 2.65
N ALA A 340 -9.43 15.62 3.61
CA ALA A 340 -8.06 16.12 3.62
C ALA A 340 -7.17 15.43 2.57
N GLU A 341 -7.55 14.22 2.14
CA GLU A 341 -6.92 13.45 1.08
C GLU A 341 -8.01 12.97 0.13
N PHE A 342 -7.84 13.24 -1.16
CA PHE A 342 -8.74 12.80 -2.22
C PHE A 342 -7.95 12.62 -3.52
N TRP A 343 -8.60 12.10 -4.56
CA TRP A 343 -7.97 11.88 -5.85
C TRP A 343 -8.51 12.88 -6.86
N MET A 344 -7.62 13.51 -7.61
CA MET A 344 -7.95 14.42 -8.70
C MET A 344 -7.60 13.80 -10.04
N VAL A 345 -8.36 14.19 -11.06
CA VAL A 345 -8.10 13.93 -12.46
C VAL A 345 -7.97 15.29 -13.13
N GLU A 346 -6.78 15.63 -13.61
CA GLU A 346 -6.47 16.97 -14.11
C GLU A 346 -5.91 16.84 -15.54
N PRO A 347 -6.74 17.08 -16.56
CA PRO A 347 -6.30 17.14 -17.95
C PRO A 347 -5.75 18.51 -18.32
N GLU A 348 -4.78 18.54 -19.21
CA GLU A 348 -4.23 19.75 -19.83
C GLU A 348 -4.00 19.51 -21.32
N ILE A 349 -4.27 20.53 -22.13
CA ILE A 349 -4.33 20.40 -23.59
C ILE A 349 -3.58 21.56 -24.22
N ALA A 350 -2.47 21.26 -24.90
CA ALA A 350 -1.77 22.27 -25.66
C ALA A 350 -2.67 22.85 -26.76
N PHE A 351 -2.59 24.18 -26.96
CA PHE A 351 -3.35 24.92 -27.97
C PHE A 351 -4.89 24.96 -27.77
N ALA A 352 -5.40 24.50 -26.62
CA ALA A 352 -6.81 24.67 -26.29
C ALA A 352 -7.11 26.11 -25.84
N ASN A 353 -8.32 26.58 -26.16
CA ASN A 353 -8.88 27.83 -25.63
C ASN A 353 -10.08 27.51 -24.74
N LEU A 354 -10.66 28.53 -24.09
CA LEU A 354 -11.78 28.34 -23.17
C LEU A 354 -13.03 27.73 -23.84
N GLU A 355 -13.30 28.09 -25.10
CA GLU A 355 -14.45 27.55 -25.85
C GLU A 355 -14.32 26.05 -26.10
N LEU A 356 -13.11 25.59 -26.44
CA LEU A 356 -12.79 24.17 -26.61
C LEU A 356 -12.92 23.38 -25.29
N THR A 357 -12.59 23.98 -24.15
CA THR A 357 -12.73 23.32 -22.84
C THR A 357 -14.16 23.20 -22.33
N GLY A 358 -15.07 24.08 -22.79
CA GLY A 358 -16.45 24.17 -22.25
C GLY A 358 -17.52 23.42 -23.06
N ASN A 359 -17.32 23.23 -24.36
CA ASN A 359 -18.40 22.81 -25.28
C ASN A 359 -18.07 21.63 -26.21
N SER A 360 -16.93 20.95 -26.06
CA SER A 360 -16.51 19.93 -27.06
C SER A 360 -15.69 18.80 -26.45
N PHE A 361 -16.35 17.88 -25.73
CA PHE A 361 -15.89 16.51 -25.48
C PHE A 361 -17.08 15.55 -25.47
#